data_AF-A0A1Y3NM73-F1
#
_entry.id   AF-A0A1Y3NM73-F1
#
_cell.length_a   1.000
_cell.length_b   1.000
_cell.length_c   1.000
_cell.angle_alpha   90.00
_cell.angle_beta   90.00
_cell.angle_gamma   90.00
#
_symmetry.space_group_name_H-M   'P 1'
#
loop_
_entity.id
_entity.type
_entity.pdbx_description
1 polymer ?
#
loop_
_entity_poly.entity_id
_entity_poly.type
_entity_poly.pdbx_seq_one_letter_code
_entity_poly.pdbx_strand_id
1 'polypeptide(L)'
;MNSCINNINNLELDLISNTFTKNSAINGGVLYINSASNDKNIKSDINILENTFSENSAEYFGGAIYSDYSMLNFSEIKDNEISFNKAGVMGGGMFISKIFNDNKSKIKNMNFSNNTVDSFLNNYSSKPSYITLNTSVLDETSFNITSGEHIPLEFYLYDEYDNIIEDVTKYYSSINLKITIENENINIFEDDDITNSNYNIIGNIGSFIKGKCELNKFRIYALPGTYIIKVNIDNYNEDIQLKFDDIELTISECRENQIKMYDKNGIVYCSDPVCRENCPIPEAAICVAGHSENINNIESNICTCLPGLEGELCDNKIFIDFRKLVFLNANSKLHLLNDN
;
A
#
# COMPACT_ATOMS: atom_id res chain seq x y z
N MET A 1 -15.52 1.72 39.66
CA MET A 1 -16.18 0.41 39.63
C MET A 1 -16.02 -0.08 38.21
N ASN A 2 -15.28 -1.18 38.01
CA ASN A 2 -15.02 -1.69 36.67
C ASN A 2 -16.12 -2.71 36.34
N SER A 3 -16.80 -2.51 35.22
CA SER A 3 -17.87 -3.40 34.77
C SER A 3 -17.35 -4.27 33.63
N CYS A 4 -17.30 -5.58 33.86
CA CYS A 4 -16.91 -6.58 32.88
C CYS A 4 -18.16 -7.37 32.46
N ILE A 5 -18.51 -7.32 31.18
CA ILE A 5 -19.68 -8.02 30.64
C ILE A 5 -19.18 -9.01 29.58
N ASN A 6 -19.29 -10.31 29.90
CA ASN A 6 -18.78 -11.41 29.08
C ASN A 6 -19.90 -12.35 28.62
N ASN A 7 -19.66 -13.07 27.52
CA ASN A 7 -20.50 -14.16 27.01
C ASN A 7 -21.94 -13.75 26.71
N ILE A 8 -22.10 -12.59 26.08
CA ILE A 8 -23.41 -11.96 25.94
C ILE A 8 -24.14 -12.49 24.71
N ASN A 9 -25.33 -13.06 24.92
CA ASN A 9 -26.26 -13.45 23.86
C ASN A 9 -27.34 -12.40 23.57
N ASN A 10 -27.46 -11.37 24.40
CA ASN A 10 -28.28 -10.15 24.23
C ASN A 10 -27.81 -9.16 25.31
N LEU A 11 -27.44 -7.94 24.91
CA LEU A 11 -26.98 -6.90 25.84
C LEU A 11 -27.97 -5.74 25.84
N GLU A 12 -28.59 -5.48 26.98
CA GLU A 12 -29.26 -4.21 27.26
C GLU A 12 -28.43 -3.50 28.32
N LEU A 13 -27.89 -2.32 27.98
CA LEU A 13 -27.01 -1.56 28.86
C LEU A 13 -27.31 -0.07 28.74
N ASP A 14 -27.74 0.51 29.85
CA ASP A 14 -27.93 1.95 29.99
C ASP A 14 -26.88 2.56 30.92
N LEU A 15 -26.05 3.44 30.37
CA LEU A 15 -25.13 4.28 31.10
C LEU A 15 -25.59 5.72 30.92
N ILE A 16 -26.22 6.30 31.95
CA ILE A 16 -26.81 7.64 31.88
C ILE A 16 -26.26 8.51 33.01
N SER A 17 -25.68 9.65 32.65
CA SER A 17 -25.23 10.70 33.57
C SER A 17 -24.23 10.22 34.65
N ASN A 18 -23.32 9.31 34.28
CA ASN A 18 -22.28 8.81 35.20
C ASN A 18 -20.95 9.56 35.03
N THR A 19 -20.12 9.51 36.07
CA THR A 19 -18.74 10.01 36.03
C THR A 19 -17.79 8.89 36.44
N PHE A 20 -16.89 8.52 35.53
CA PHE A 20 -15.88 7.49 35.72
C PHE A 20 -14.49 8.09 35.65
N THR A 21 -13.83 8.15 36.81
CA THR A 21 -12.49 8.74 36.90
C THR A 21 -11.46 7.78 37.47
N LYS A 22 -10.25 7.81 36.90
CA LYS A 22 -9.07 7.09 37.43
C LYS A 22 -9.28 5.58 37.62
N ASN A 23 -10.14 4.97 36.81
CA ASN A 23 -10.28 3.53 36.78
C ASN A 23 -9.13 2.92 35.94
N SER A 24 -8.77 1.67 36.23
CA SER A 24 -7.72 0.96 35.51
C SER A 24 -8.09 -0.50 35.29
N ALA A 25 -7.77 -1.05 34.12
CA ALA A 25 -8.02 -2.44 33.77
C ALA A 25 -6.98 -2.94 32.75
N ILE A 26 -7.05 -4.23 32.39
CA ILE A 26 -6.26 -4.78 31.28
C ILE A 26 -6.76 -4.21 29.94
N ASN A 27 -8.08 -4.20 29.74
CA ASN A 27 -8.77 -3.62 28.59
C ASN A 27 -10.01 -2.89 29.11
N GLY A 28 -10.33 -1.72 28.55
CA GLY A 28 -11.54 -0.99 28.93
C GLY A 28 -11.46 -0.53 30.37
N GLY A 29 -10.72 0.55 30.65
CA GLY A 29 -10.46 1.02 32.01
C GLY A 29 -11.72 1.20 32.86
N VAL A 30 -12.87 1.43 32.22
CA VAL A 30 -14.21 1.53 32.84
C VAL A 30 -15.11 0.39 32.39
N LEU A 31 -15.25 0.23 31.07
CA LEU A 31 -16.21 -0.67 30.45
C LEU A 31 -15.50 -1.64 29.51
N TYR A 32 -15.70 -2.94 29.77
CA TYR A 32 -15.24 -4.03 28.93
C TYR A 32 -16.43 -4.84 28.43
N ILE A 33 -16.61 -4.88 27.10
CA ILE A 33 -17.66 -5.65 26.43
C ILE A 33 -17.01 -6.72 25.57
N ASN A 34 -17.32 -7.98 25.85
CA ASN A 34 -16.89 -9.10 25.02
C ASN A 34 -18.05 -10.08 24.79
N SER A 35 -18.19 -10.55 23.55
CA SER A 35 -19.20 -11.55 23.21
C SER A 35 -18.56 -12.92 23.03
N ALA A 36 -19.28 -13.95 23.45
CA ALA A 36 -18.91 -15.34 23.16
C ALA A 36 -19.47 -15.86 21.84
N SER A 37 -20.37 -15.11 21.19
CA SER A 37 -21.17 -15.60 20.08
C SER A 37 -21.05 -14.69 18.86
N ASN A 38 -20.71 -15.30 17.72
CA ASN A 38 -20.74 -14.68 16.39
C ASN A 38 -22.14 -14.73 15.74
N ASP A 39 -23.18 -15.02 16.52
CA ASP A 39 -24.53 -15.16 15.98
C ASP A 39 -25.13 -13.79 15.60
N LYS A 40 -25.40 -13.62 14.30
CA LYS A 40 -25.86 -12.35 13.70
C LYS A 40 -27.27 -11.92 14.16
N ASN A 41 -27.99 -12.79 14.86
CA ASN A 41 -29.35 -12.54 15.34
C ASN A 41 -29.40 -11.89 16.73
N ILE A 42 -28.24 -11.65 17.35
CA ILE A 42 -28.17 -11.05 18.68
C ILE A 42 -28.32 -9.53 18.58
N LYS A 43 -29.34 -8.99 19.24
CA LYS A 43 -29.51 -7.54 19.36
C LYS A 43 -28.81 -7.05 20.62
N SER A 44 -28.01 -6.00 20.48
CA SER A 44 -27.56 -5.19 21.60
C SER A 44 -28.26 -3.84 21.55
N ASP A 45 -28.93 -3.47 22.64
CA ASP A 45 -29.47 -2.14 22.87
C ASP A 45 -28.61 -1.47 23.93
N ILE A 46 -27.62 -0.69 23.49
CA ILE A 46 -26.69 0.00 24.39
C ILE A 46 -26.94 1.49 24.27
N ASN A 47 -27.27 2.13 25.41
CA ASN A 47 -27.39 3.56 25.52
C ASN A 47 -26.27 4.11 26.41
N ILE A 48 -25.50 5.06 25.88
CA ILE A 48 -24.45 5.76 26.61
C ILE A 48 -24.72 7.25 26.47
N LEU A 49 -25.28 7.87 27.51
CA LEU A 49 -25.78 9.24 27.47
C LEU A 49 -25.19 10.09 28.60
N GLU A 50 -24.67 11.27 28.26
CA GLU A 50 -24.27 12.30 29.23
C GLU A 50 -23.21 11.83 30.25
N ASN A 51 -22.35 10.88 29.88
CA ASN A 51 -21.33 10.36 30.78
C ASN A 51 -20.00 11.11 30.62
N THR A 52 -19.23 11.15 31.70
CA THR A 52 -17.84 11.63 31.70
C THR A 52 -16.90 10.47 32.00
N PHE A 53 -15.96 10.20 31.10
CA PHE A 53 -14.88 9.23 31.26
C PHE A 53 -13.55 9.98 31.27
N SER A 54 -12.94 10.17 32.43
CA SER A 54 -11.68 10.92 32.53
C SER A 54 -10.56 10.24 33.29
N GLU A 55 -9.33 10.40 32.80
CA GLU A 55 -8.11 9.87 33.44
C GLU A 55 -8.14 8.34 33.69
N ASN A 56 -8.93 7.58 32.93
CA ASN A 56 -8.95 6.13 33.02
C ASN A 56 -7.81 5.52 32.22
N SER A 57 -7.43 4.29 32.55
CA SER A 57 -6.31 3.61 31.90
C SER A 57 -6.59 2.14 31.58
N ALA A 58 -6.02 1.67 30.48
CA ALA A 58 -5.99 0.26 30.12
C ALA A 58 -4.56 -0.18 29.79
N GLU A 59 -4.19 -1.41 30.14
CA GLU A 59 -2.89 -1.98 29.79
C GLU A 59 -2.75 -2.13 28.26
N TYR A 60 -3.79 -2.61 27.57
CA TYR A 60 -3.72 -2.82 26.12
C TYR A 60 -4.67 -1.91 25.34
N PHE A 61 -5.98 -2.11 25.44
CA PHE A 61 -6.92 -1.46 24.52
C PHE A 61 -8.02 -0.71 25.25
N GLY A 62 -8.40 0.46 24.71
CA GLY A 62 -9.59 1.19 25.16
C GLY A 62 -9.40 1.78 26.56
N GLY A 63 -8.74 2.93 26.68
CA GLY A 63 -8.39 3.48 28.00
C GLY A 63 -9.59 3.73 28.92
N ALA A 64 -10.76 4.06 28.36
CA ALA A 64 -12.03 4.06 29.07
C ALA A 64 -12.93 2.89 28.66
N ILE A 65 -13.17 2.73 27.35
CA ILE A 65 -14.14 1.78 26.82
C ILE A 65 -13.44 0.82 25.86
N TYR A 66 -13.64 -0.48 26.07
CA TYR A 66 -13.21 -1.53 25.17
C TYR A 66 -14.40 -2.41 24.77
N SER A 67 -14.51 -2.71 23.48
CA SER A 67 -15.42 -3.73 22.97
C SER A 67 -14.70 -4.61 21.94
N ASP A 68 -14.72 -5.92 22.17
CA ASP A 68 -14.41 -6.91 21.11
C ASP A 68 -15.69 -7.44 20.45
N TYR A 69 -16.84 -6.87 20.77
CA TYR A 69 -18.10 -7.37 20.26
C TYR A 69 -18.31 -6.94 18.80
N SER A 70 -18.28 -7.93 17.90
CA SER A 70 -18.32 -7.72 16.45
C SER A 70 -19.63 -7.12 15.90
N MET A 71 -20.70 -7.17 16.70
CA MET A 71 -22.05 -6.67 16.36
C MET A 71 -22.50 -5.56 17.32
N LEU A 72 -21.55 -4.82 17.91
CA LEU A 72 -21.88 -3.74 18.84
C LEU A 72 -22.76 -2.70 18.15
N ASN A 73 -24.03 -2.67 18.56
CA ASN A 73 -24.98 -1.66 18.14
C ASN A 73 -25.30 -0.70 19.27
N PHE A 74 -25.02 0.59 19.07
CA PHE A 74 -25.48 1.63 20.00
C PHE A 74 -26.86 2.08 19.55
N SER A 75 -27.84 1.93 20.43
CA SER A 75 -29.18 2.47 20.20
C SER A 75 -29.11 3.99 20.28
N GLU A 76 -28.52 4.50 21.36
CA GLU A 76 -28.23 5.92 21.52
C GLU A 76 -26.85 6.18 22.14
N ILE A 77 -26.10 7.12 21.56
CA ILE A 77 -24.83 7.60 22.13
C ILE A 77 -24.73 9.10 21.92
N LYS A 78 -24.74 9.86 23.02
CA LYS A 78 -24.95 11.31 22.95
C LYS A 78 -24.35 12.02 24.16
N ASP A 79 -23.80 13.20 23.92
CA ASP A 79 -23.36 14.15 24.95
C ASP A 79 -22.34 13.55 25.95
N ASN A 80 -21.53 12.59 25.52
CA ASN A 80 -20.47 12.01 26.34
C ASN A 80 -19.14 12.75 26.17
N GLU A 81 -18.40 12.86 27.26
CA GLU A 81 -17.03 13.36 27.30
C GLU A 81 -16.05 12.22 27.62
N ILE A 82 -15.05 12.03 26.77
CA ILE A 82 -13.98 11.05 26.96
C ILE A 82 -12.64 11.79 26.89
N SER A 83 -12.03 12.04 28.04
CA SER A 83 -10.85 12.91 28.12
C SER A 83 -9.70 12.37 28.96
N PHE A 84 -8.46 12.63 28.54
CA PHE A 84 -7.24 12.26 29.28
C PHE A 84 -7.08 10.77 29.63
N ASN A 85 -7.76 9.87 28.92
CA ASN A 85 -7.63 8.43 29.11
C ASN A 85 -6.38 7.89 28.41
N LYS A 86 -5.90 6.72 28.85
CA LYS A 86 -4.66 6.11 28.35
C LYS A 86 -4.83 4.63 28.01
N ALA A 87 -4.25 4.17 26.91
CA ALA A 87 -4.14 2.75 26.58
C ALA A 87 -2.70 2.40 26.19
N GLY A 88 -2.23 1.19 26.44
CA GLY A 88 -0.87 0.80 26.08
C GLY A 88 -0.69 0.38 24.62
N VAL A 89 -1.76 0.02 23.89
CA VAL A 89 -1.67 -0.46 22.49
C VAL A 89 -2.48 0.40 21.53
N MET A 90 -3.80 0.51 21.69
CA MET A 90 -4.67 1.31 20.81
C MET A 90 -5.94 1.80 21.51
N GLY A 91 -6.55 2.86 20.96
CA GLY A 91 -7.81 3.41 21.45
C GLY A 91 -7.64 4.04 22.82
N GLY A 92 -6.82 5.10 22.92
CA GLY A 92 -6.52 5.77 24.19
C GLY A 92 -7.76 6.18 24.98
N GLY A 93 -8.83 6.60 24.30
CA GLY A 93 -10.16 6.77 24.90
C GLY A 93 -11.01 5.50 24.73
N MET A 94 -11.21 5.10 23.48
CA MET A 94 -12.11 3.99 23.15
C MET A 94 -11.51 3.05 22.10
N PHE A 95 -11.69 1.74 22.30
CA PHE A 95 -11.35 0.73 21.31
C PHE A 95 -12.58 -0.13 21.02
N ILE A 96 -13.00 -0.20 19.77
CA ILE A 96 -14.09 -1.08 19.33
C ILE A 96 -13.57 -1.91 18.16
N SER A 97 -13.52 -3.23 18.30
CA SER A 97 -12.89 -4.10 17.32
C SER A 97 -13.55 -4.03 15.94
N LYS A 98 -14.88 -4.02 15.90
CA LYS A 98 -15.68 -3.92 14.68
C LYS A 98 -16.90 -3.04 14.89
N ILE A 99 -17.23 -2.22 13.91
CA ILE A 99 -18.25 -1.19 14.03
C ILE A 99 -19.32 -1.42 12.97
N PHE A 100 -20.57 -1.41 13.39
CA PHE A 100 -21.67 -1.34 12.45
C PHE A 100 -21.76 0.07 11.86
N ASN A 101 -21.86 0.20 10.53
CA ASN A 101 -21.74 1.49 9.80
C ASN A 101 -22.49 2.67 10.45
N ASP A 102 -23.71 2.45 10.94
CA ASP A 102 -24.53 3.50 11.56
C ASP A 102 -23.95 4.07 12.87
N ASN A 103 -23.06 3.34 13.55
CA ASN A 103 -22.46 3.78 14.81
C ASN A 103 -21.20 4.63 14.63
N LYS A 104 -20.55 4.53 13.47
CA LYS A 104 -19.33 5.30 13.18
C LYS A 104 -19.57 6.80 13.28
N SER A 105 -20.69 7.28 12.75
CA SER A 105 -21.09 8.69 12.84
C SER A 105 -21.43 9.09 14.27
N LYS A 106 -22.15 8.25 15.02
CA LYS A 106 -22.52 8.54 16.41
C LYS A 106 -21.29 8.64 17.32
N ILE A 107 -20.30 7.77 17.11
CA ILE A 107 -19.03 7.83 17.85
C ILE A 107 -18.26 9.10 17.53
N LYS A 108 -18.18 9.48 16.25
CA LYS A 108 -17.50 10.73 15.82
C LYS A 108 -18.11 11.99 16.47
N ASN A 109 -19.37 11.94 16.90
CA ASN A 109 -20.06 13.06 17.54
C ASN A 109 -19.82 13.17 19.05
N MET A 110 -19.12 12.22 19.69
CA MET A 110 -18.73 12.36 21.09
C MET A 110 -17.59 13.37 21.27
N ASN A 111 -17.48 13.94 22.47
CA ASN A 111 -16.42 14.88 22.79
C ASN A 111 -15.17 14.14 23.29
N PHE A 112 -14.18 13.95 22.40
CA PHE A 112 -12.89 13.37 22.76
C PHE A 112 -11.80 14.43 22.90
N SER A 113 -11.02 14.38 23.99
CA SER A 113 -9.87 15.27 24.15
C SER A 113 -8.69 14.62 24.88
N ASN A 114 -7.48 14.80 24.36
CA ASN A 114 -6.22 14.42 25.02
C ASN A 114 -6.13 12.95 25.49
N ASN A 115 -6.80 12.02 24.82
CA ASN A 115 -6.61 10.60 25.10
C ASN A 115 -5.38 10.09 24.36
N THR A 116 -4.60 9.21 24.99
CA THR A 116 -3.28 8.85 24.47
C THR A 116 -3.03 7.36 24.44
N VAL A 117 -2.24 6.94 23.45
CA VAL A 117 -1.51 5.68 23.46
C VAL A 117 -0.05 6.03 23.62
N ASP A 118 0.57 5.58 24.70
CA ASP A 118 1.86 6.08 25.19
C ASP A 118 1.88 7.61 25.35
N SER A 119 2.34 8.32 24.32
CA SER A 119 2.43 9.78 24.24
C SER A 119 1.77 10.35 22.99
N PHE A 120 1.16 9.51 22.16
CA PHE A 120 0.52 9.90 20.91
C PHE A 120 -0.98 10.07 21.13
N LEU A 121 -1.55 11.12 20.55
CA LEU A 121 -2.98 11.35 20.60
C LEU A 121 -3.70 10.22 19.85
N ASN A 122 -4.57 9.50 20.55
CA ASN A 122 -5.37 8.43 19.97
C ASN A 122 -6.70 8.37 20.72
N ASN A 123 -7.69 9.10 20.21
CA ASN A 123 -8.98 9.25 20.88
C ASN A 123 -9.81 7.95 20.82
N TYR A 124 -9.87 7.36 19.64
CA TYR A 124 -10.54 6.10 19.42
C TYR A 124 -9.89 5.36 18.26
N SER A 125 -9.97 4.03 18.28
CA SER A 125 -9.45 3.18 17.21
C SER A 125 -10.16 1.83 17.20
N SER A 126 -9.82 1.00 16.22
CA SER A 126 -10.39 -0.33 15.98
C SER A 126 -9.31 -1.28 15.46
N LYS A 127 -9.67 -2.52 15.12
CA LYS A 127 -8.75 -3.42 14.43
C LYS A 127 -8.52 -2.96 12.98
N PRO A 128 -7.44 -3.41 12.33
CA PRO A 128 -7.29 -3.31 10.89
C PRO A 128 -8.53 -3.82 10.16
N SER A 129 -9.04 -3.02 9.22
CA SER A 129 -10.29 -3.28 8.51
C SER A 129 -10.05 -3.44 7.02
N TYR A 130 -9.28 -2.54 6.41
CA TYR A 130 -9.05 -2.59 4.96
C TYR A 130 -7.69 -2.01 4.55
N ILE A 131 -7.24 -2.41 3.37
CA ILE A 131 -6.02 -1.90 2.71
C ILE A 131 -6.42 -1.18 1.43
N THR A 132 -5.79 -0.04 1.17
CA THR A 132 -5.84 0.63 -0.14
C THR A 132 -4.48 0.58 -0.80
N LEU A 133 -4.49 0.71 -2.13
CA LEU A 133 -3.32 0.86 -2.96
C LEU A 133 -3.23 2.33 -3.40
N ASN A 134 -2.11 2.98 -3.10
CA ASN A 134 -1.85 4.36 -3.47
C ASN A 134 -0.62 4.42 -4.37
N THR A 135 -0.78 4.03 -5.62
CA THR A 135 0.27 4.19 -6.62
C THR A 135 -0.29 4.91 -7.83
N SER A 136 0.27 6.07 -8.14
CA SER A 136 -0.05 6.85 -9.33
C SER A 136 0.27 6.12 -10.63
N VAL A 137 1.03 5.04 -10.53
CA VAL A 137 1.48 4.22 -11.66
C VAL A 137 0.35 3.37 -12.26
N LEU A 138 -0.77 3.20 -11.52
CA LEU A 138 -1.91 2.39 -11.95
C LEU A 138 -3.11 3.20 -12.46
N ASP A 139 -2.97 4.53 -12.59
CA ASP A 139 -4.05 5.39 -13.12
C ASP A 139 -4.27 5.20 -14.64
N GLU A 140 -3.42 4.42 -15.32
CA GLU A 140 -3.56 4.07 -16.73
C GLU A 140 -4.11 2.64 -16.90
N THR A 141 -5.02 2.45 -17.87
CA THR A 141 -5.78 1.22 -18.11
C THR A 141 -4.94 -0.04 -18.44
N SER A 142 -3.62 0.09 -18.56
CA SER A 142 -2.70 -1.02 -18.76
C SER A 142 -1.30 -0.62 -18.29
N PHE A 143 -0.82 -1.26 -17.22
CA PHE A 143 0.53 -1.03 -16.71
C PHE A 143 1.52 -1.89 -17.52
N ASN A 144 2.40 -1.24 -18.30
CA ASN A 144 3.37 -1.92 -19.17
C ASN A 144 4.78 -1.79 -18.59
N ILE A 145 5.46 -2.92 -18.40
CA ILE A 145 6.85 -2.94 -17.93
C ILE A 145 7.71 -3.83 -18.81
N THR A 146 9.03 -3.72 -18.63
CA THR A 146 10.00 -4.71 -19.12
C THR A 146 10.38 -5.70 -18.00
N SER A 147 10.76 -6.92 -18.38
CA SER A 147 11.19 -7.94 -17.41
C SER A 147 12.40 -7.46 -16.60
N GLY A 148 12.33 -7.53 -15.26
CA GLY A 148 13.35 -7.06 -14.33
C GLY A 148 13.22 -5.58 -13.90
N GLU A 149 12.27 -4.86 -14.46
CA GLU A 149 11.96 -3.46 -14.11
C GLU A 149 11.39 -3.35 -12.70
N HIS A 150 11.61 -2.19 -12.08
CA HIS A 150 11.13 -1.92 -10.72
C HIS A 150 9.69 -1.45 -10.74
N ILE A 151 8.85 -2.06 -9.90
CA ILE A 151 7.44 -1.72 -9.73
C ILE A 151 7.22 -1.16 -8.32
N PRO A 152 7.12 0.17 -8.15
CA PRO A 152 6.85 0.76 -6.86
C PRO A 152 5.36 0.61 -6.51
N LEU A 153 5.08 -0.23 -5.50
CA LEU A 153 3.75 -0.40 -4.93
C LEU A 153 3.72 0.10 -3.49
N GLU A 154 2.69 0.86 -3.17
CA GLU A 154 2.51 1.50 -1.87
C GLU A 154 1.10 1.23 -1.35
N PHE A 155 1.02 0.60 -0.18
CA PHE A 155 -0.22 0.19 0.44
C PHE A 155 -0.43 0.91 1.77
N TYR A 156 -1.68 1.19 2.09
CA TYR A 156 -2.09 1.82 3.35
C TYR A 156 -3.08 0.95 4.12
N LEU A 157 -2.84 0.75 5.40
CA LEU A 157 -3.68 -0.02 6.30
C LEU A 157 -4.59 0.91 7.11
N TYR A 158 -5.89 0.68 7.01
CA TYR A 158 -6.92 1.47 7.66
C TYR A 158 -7.69 0.66 8.69
N ASP A 159 -8.18 1.37 9.69
CA ASP A 159 -9.12 0.85 10.68
C ASP A 159 -10.59 1.07 10.25
N GLU A 160 -11.56 0.59 11.03
CA GLU A 160 -13.00 0.74 10.77
C GLU A 160 -13.47 2.21 10.75
N TYR A 161 -12.68 3.16 11.25
CA TYR A 161 -13.01 4.59 11.28
C TYR A 161 -12.47 5.38 10.07
N ASP A 162 -11.81 4.69 9.13
CA ASP A 162 -11.02 5.24 8.02
C ASP A 162 -9.75 5.98 8.47
N ASN A 163 -9.22 5.66 9.66
CA ASN A 163 -7.93 6.19 10.11
C ASN A 163 -6.80 5.28 9.64
N ILE A 164 -5.67 5.87 9.24
CA ILE A 164 -4.44 5.10 8.99
C ILE A 164 -3.92 4.57 10.33
N ILE A 165 -3.58 3.28 10.35
CA ILE A 165 -3.11 2.63 11.57
C ILE A 165 -1.63 2.97 11.83
N GLU A 166 -1.37 3.96 12.68
CA GLU A 166 0.02 4.35 13.01
C GLU A 166 0.77 3.32 13.86
N ASP A 167 0.05 2.48 14.61
CA ASP A 167 0.59 1.36 15.40
C ASP A 167 1.95 1.64 16.08
N VAL A 168 1.97 2.67 16.93
CA VAL A 168 3.18 3.15 17.61
C VAL A 168 3.86 2.08 18.47
N THR A 169 3.10 1.08 18.90
CA THR A 169 3.54 -0.05 19.73
C THR A 169 4.00 -1.27 18.92
N LYS A 170 3.88 -1.21 17.59
CA LYS A 170 4.24 -2.28 16.64
C LYS A 170 3.41 -3.57 16.78
N TYR A 171 2.20 -3.47 17.33
CA TYR A 171 1.31 -4.61 17.52
C TYR A 171 0.82 -5.20 16.19
N TYR A 172 0.40 -4.35 15.25
CA TYR A 172 -0.05 -4.73 13.89
C TYR A 172 1.02 -4.53 12.81
N SER A 173 2.18 -3.98 13.16
CA SER A 173 3.30 -3.76 12.23
C SER A 173 3.92 -5.07 11.73
N SER A 174 3.52 -6.19 12.33
CA SER A 174 3.88 -7.52 11.88
C SER A 174 3.03 -8.02 10.70
N ILE A 175 1.92 -7.36 10.34
CA ILE A 175 1.09 -7.78 9.20
C ILE A 175 1.92 -7.71 7.92
N ASN A 176 2.06 -8.87 7.28
CA ASN A 176 2.83 -9.06 6.06
C ASN A 176 1.88 -9.14 4.86
N LEU A 177 2.16 -8.27 3.90
CA LEU A 177 1.59 -8.30 2.57
C LEU A 177 2.51 -9.10 1.67
N LYS A 178 1.93 -10.04 0.92
CA LYS A 178 2.64 -10.83 -0.08
C LYS A 178 1.98 -10.71 -1.43
N ILE A 179 2.79 -10.45 -2.43
CA ILE A 179 2.39 -10.42 -3.82
C ILE A 179 2.68 -11.76 -4.48
N THR A 180 1.70 -12.24 -5.22
CA THR A 180 1.78 -13.38 -6.14
C THR A 180 1.37 -12.94 -7.53
N ILE A 181 1.81 -13.66 -8.56
CA ILE A 181 1.41 -13.38 -9.94
C ILE A 181 0.86 -14.63 -10.62
N GLU A 182 -0.15 -14.43 -11.46
CA GLU A 182 -0.75 -15.45 -12.31
C GLU A 182 -0.61 -15.03 -13.77
N ASN A 183 -0.32 -15.98 -14.66
CA ASN A 183 -0.21 -15.70 -16.09
C ASN A 183 -1.51 -16.13 -16.78
N GLU A 184 -2.17 -15.22 -17.49
CA GLU A 184 -3.45 -15.50 -18.15
C GLU A 184 -3.35 -16.49 -19.32
N ASN A 185 -2.16 -16.62 -19.92
CA ASN A 185 -1.97 -17.29 -21.21
C ASN A 185 -1.39 -18.71 -21.11
N ILE A 186 -1.15 -19.25 -19.90
CA ILE A 186 -0.65 -20.62 -19.74
C ILE A 186 -1.84 -21.54 -19.47
N ASN A 187 -2.31 -22.22 -20.52
CA ASN A 187 -3.05 -23.47 -20.36
C ASN A 187 -2.09 -24.48 -19.72
N ILE A 188 -2.21 -24.69 -18.41
CA ILE A 188 -1.46 -25.71 -17.69
C ILE A 188 -1.98 -27.05 -18.20
N PHE A 189 -1.27 -27.66 -19.16
CA PHE A 189 -1.36 -29.10 -19.33
C PHE A 189 -0.73 -29.71 -18.08
N GLU A 190 -1.57 -30.36 -17.28
CA GLU A 190 -1.19 -31.18 -16.15
C GLU A 190 -0.23 -32.28 -16.64
N ASP A 191 1.08 -32.03 -16.55
CA ASP A 191 2.06 -33.10 -16.48
C ASP A 191 2.99 -32.76 -15.31
N ASP A 192 2.80 -33.52 -14.24
CA ASP A 192 3.62 -33.52 -13.04
C ASP A 192 5.09 -33.74 -13.42
N ASP A 193 5.97 -32.79 -13.03
CA ASP A 193 7.40 -32.99 -12.67
C ASP A 193 8.42 -31.95 -13.18
N ILE A 194 8.03 -30.87 -13.88
CA ILE A 194 8.98 -29.76 -14.14
C ILE A 194 8.32 -28.40 -13.85
N THR A 195 8.41 -27.95 -12.60
CA THR A 195 8.12 -26.57 -12.18
C THR A 195 9.22 -25.61 -12.67
N ASN A 196 9.43 -25.52 -13.98
CA ASN A 196 10.08 -24.34 -14.54
C ASN A 196 9.04 -23.21 -14.47
N SER A 197 8.98 -22.55 -13.32
CA SER A 197 8.18 -21.34 -13.18
C SER A 197 8.65 -20.35 -14.24
N ASN A 198 7.79 -20.02 -15.21
CA ASN A 198 8.06 -19.07 -16.31
C ASN A 198 8.33 -17.63 -15.83
N TYR A 199 8.41 -17.44 -14.52
CA TYR A 199 8.66 -16.18 -13.86
C TYR A 199 9.41 -16.38 -12.55
N ASN A 200 10.02 -15.30 -12.07
CA ASN A 200 10.64 -15.16 -10.77
C ASN A 200 10.32 -13.75 -10.24
N ILE A 201 9.90 -13.66 -8.99
CA ILE A 201 9.57 -12.39 -8.35
C ILE A 201 10.45 -12.17 -7.13
N ILE A 202 10.91 -10.94 -6.93
CA ILE A 202 11.71 -10.55 -5.77
C ILE A 202 11.14 -9.28 -5.15
N GLY A 203 11.36 -9.09 -3.85
CA GLY A 203 10.83 -7.92 -3.13
C GLY A 203 9.30 -7.89 -3.07
N ASN A 204 8.65 -9.06 -3.22
CA ASN A 204 7.20 -9.24 -3.26
C ASN A 204 6.56 -9.37 -1.88
N ILE A 205 7.32 -9.20 -0.79
CA ILE A 205 6.83 -9.27 0.58
C ILE A 205 7.17 -7.95 1.26
N GLY A 206 6.20 -7.37 1.96
CA GLY A 206 6.36 -6.15 2.76
C GLY A 206 5.56 -6.22 4.04
N SER A 207 5.90 -5.35 4.99
CA SER A 207 5.21 -5.22 6.28
C SER A 207 4.75 -3.79 6.48
N PHE A 208 3.64 -3.59 7.18
CA PHE A 208 3.17 -2.26 7.50
C PHE A 208 4.01 -1.62 8.61
N ILE A 209 4.51 -0.42 8.37
CA ILE A 209 5.18 0.43 9.35
C ILE A 209 4.39 1.72 9.42
N LYS A 210 3.79 2.02 10.58
CA LYS A 210 2.87 3.16 10.74
C LYS A 210 1.76 3.18 9.70
N GLY A 211 1.22 1.99 9.40
CA GLY A 211 0.10 1.83 8.48
C GLY A 211 0.48 1.96 7.02
N LYS A 212 1.78 2.03 6.70
CA LYS A 212 2.29 2.10 5.33
C LYS A 212 3.15 0.88 5.00
N CYS A 213 2.91 0.23 3.87
CA CYS A 213 3.75 -0.84 3.33
C CYS A 213 4.26 -0.44 1.94
N GLU A 214 5.58 -0.35 1.78
CA GLU A 214 6.24 0.05 0.53
C GLU A 214 7.07 -1.09 -0.04
N LEU A 215 6.80 -1.46 -1.29
CA LEU A 215 7.54 -2.49 -2.01
C LEU A 215 8.55 -1.89 -2.99
N ASN A 216 9.46 -1.05 -2.47
CA ASN A 216 10.48 -0.32 -3.25
C ASN A 216 11.56 -1.20 -3.91
N LYS A 217 11.47 -2.52 -3.75
CA LYS A 217 12.39 -3.49 -4.37
C LYS A 217 11.64 -4.55 -5.18
N PHE A 218 10.33 -4.39 -5.37
CA PHE A 218 9.54 -5.33 -6.12
C PHE A 218 9.93 -5.31 -7.59
N ARG A 219 10.23 -6.49 -8.12
CA ARG A 219 10.61 -6.74 -9.51
C ARG A 219 10.06 -8.09 -9.95
N ILE A 220 9.67 -8.15 -11.22
CA ILE A 220 9.16 -9.36 -11.87
C ILE A 220 10.09 -9.68 -13.03
N TYR A 221 10.64 -10.89 -13.03
CA TYR A 221 11.45 -11.47 -14.09
C TYR A 221 10.58 -12.51 -14.77
N ALA A 222 10.08 -12.25 -15.98
CA ALA A 222 9.18 -13.18 -16.66
C ALA A 222 9.25 -13.02 -18.17
N LEU A 223 8.73 -14.02 -18.88
CA LEU A 223 8.55 -13.93 -20.33
C LEU A 223 7.48 -12.88 -20.69
N PRO A 224 7.56 -12.26 -21.88
CA PRO A 224 6.54 -11.33 -22.34
C PRO A 224 5.13 -11.94 -22.30
N GLY A 225 4.15 -11.16 -21.87
CA GLY A 225 2.76 -11.58 -21.72
C GLY A 225 2.01 -10.79 -20.66
N THR A 226 0.73 -11.10 -20.51
CA THR A 226 -0.16 -10.50 -19.51
C THR A 226 -0.16 -11.32 -18.21
N TYR A 227 -0.03 -10.63 -17.09
CA TYR A 227 0.01 -11.18 -15.75
C TYR A 227 -0.97 -10.43 -14.84
N ILE A 228 -1.59 -11.17 -13.92
CA ILE A 228 -2.43 -10.62 -12.86
C ILE A 228 -1.63 -10.65 -11.57
N ILE A 229 -1.44 -9.50 -10.95
CA ILE A 229 -0.83 -9.37 -9.63
C ILE A 229 -1.93 -9.48 -8.58
N LYS A 230 -1.78 -10.46 -7.69
CA LYS A 230 -2.65 -10.67 -6.53
C LYS A 230 -1.94 -10.33 -5.24
N VAL A 231 -2.66 -9.68 -4.35
CA VAL A 231 -2.19 -9.28 -3.03
C VAL A 231 -2.83 -10.18 -1.99
N ASN A 232 -2.00 -10.78 -1.13
CA ASN A 232 -2.41 -11.67 -0.06
C ASN A 232 -1.84 -11.21 1.28
N ILE A 233 -2.48 -11.62 2.38
CA ILE A 233 -2.03 -11.35 3.75
C ILE A 233 -1.64 -12.68 4.38
N ASP A 234 -0.35 -12.83 4.72
CA ASP A 234 0.21 -14.16 5.04
C ASP A 234 0.13 -14.53 6.53
N ASN A 235 -0.04 -13.57 7.44
CA ASN A 235 0.15 -13.78 8.88
C ASN A 235 -0.83 -13.04 9.78
N TYR A 236 -2.04 -12.79 9.29
CA TYR A 236 -3.12 -12.20 10.07
C TYR A 236 -4.37 -13.07 9.95
N ASN A 237 -5.00 -13.39 11.08
CA ASN A 237 -6.07 -14.39 11.14
C ASN A 237 -7.47 -13.80 10.92
N GLU A 238 -7.61 -12.48 10.91
CA GLU A 238 -8.90 -11.82 10.67
C GLU A 238 -8.96 -11.26 9.25
N ASP A 239 -10.17 -11.14 8.73
CA ASP A 239 -10.40 -10.64 7.38
C ASP A 239 -10.07 -9.14 7.30
N ILE A 240 -9.13 -8.78 6.44
CA ILE A 240 -8.85 -7.40 6.02
C ILE A 240 -9.27 -7.26 4.56
N GLN A 241 -10.16 -6.32 4.28
CA GLN A 241 -10.65 -6.09 2.92
C GLN A 241 -9.57 -5.41 2.07
N LEU A 242 -9.36 -5.89 0.85
CA LEU A 242 -8.61 -5.16 -0.17
C LEU A 242 -9.57 -4.25 -0.94
N LYS A 243 -9.38 -2.93 -0.88
CA LYS A 243 -10.22 -1.93 -1.57
C LYS A 243 -9.55 -1.44 -2.85
N PHE A 244 -9.15 -2.39 -3.68
CA PHE A 244 -8.60 -2.20 -5.01
C PHE A 244 -8.77 -3.52 -5.76
N ASP A 245 -8.87 -3.45 -7.08
CA ASP A 245 -8.98 -4.63 -7.92
C ASP A 245 -7.61 -5.29 -8.13
N ASP A 246 -7.62 -6.53 -8.61
CA ASP A 246 -6.39 -7.19 -9.06
C ASP A 246 -5.69 -6.32 -10.13
N ILE A 247 -4.36 -6.29 -10.09
CA ILE A 247 -3.58 -5.39 -10.94
C ILE A 247 -3.17 -6.15 -12.20
N GLU A 248 -3.69 -5.75 -13.35
CA GLU A 248 -3.26 -6.25 -14.65
C GLU A 248 -1.95 -5.60 -15.09
N LEU A 249 -0.99 -6.43 -15.48
CA LEU A 249 0.34 -6.03 -15.89
C LEU A 249 0.71 -6.71 -17.21
N THR A 250 1.19 -5.94 -18.19
CA THR A 250 1.81 -6.51 -19.39
C THR A 250 3.32 -6.39 -19.31
N ILE A 251 3.99 -7.54 -19.42
CA ILE A 251 5.44 -7.61 -19.54
C ILE A 251 5.78 -7.65 -21.03
N SER A 252 6.57 -6.68 -21.47
CA SER A 252 7.01 -6.51 -22.85
C SER A 252 8.42 -7.06 -23.08
N GLU A 253 8.80 -7.22 -24.35
CA GLU A 253 10.19 -7.48 -24.72
C GLU A 253 11.12 -6.32 -24.33
N CYS A 254 12.42 -6.61 -24.23
CA CYS A 254 13.42 -5.57 -23.96
C CYS A 254 13.43 -4.51 -25.06
N ARG A 255 13.53 -3.25 -24.65
CA ARG A 255 13.66 -2.12 -25.57
C ARG A 255 14.97 -2.24 -26.35
N GLU A 256 15.06 -1.63 -27.53
CA GLU A 256 16.25 -1.73 -28.40
C GLU A 256 17.57 -1.35 -27.70
N ASN A 257 17.52 -0.41 -26.74
CA ASN A 257 18.69 0.06 -26.00
C ASN A 257 18.98 -0.73 -24.70
N GLN A 258 18.14 -1.72 -24.35
CA GLN A 258 18.32 -2.56 -23.18
C GLN A 258 19.07 -3.85 -23.53
N ILE A 259 19.82 -4.37 -22.56
CA ILE A 259 20.57 -5.62 -22.71
C ILE A 259 19.70 -6.78 -22.26
N LYS A 260 19.53 -7.78 -23.13
CA LYS A 260 18.91 -9.07 -22.77
C LYS A 260 19.89 -9.86 -21.90
N MET A 261 19.47 -10.17 -20.68
CA MET A 261 20.24 -10.91 -19.68
C MET A 261 19.47 -12.15 -19.25
N TYR A 262 20.14 -13.13 -18.65
CA TYR A 262 19.52 -14.33 -18.08
C TYR A 262 19.84 -14.43 -16.60
N ASP A 263 18.83 -14.70 -15.78
CA ASP A 263 19.04 -14.99 -14.37
C ASP A 263 19.60 -16.41 -14.17
N LYS A 264 19.90 -16.77 -12.92
CA LYS A 264 20.40 -18.10 -12.54
C LYS A 264 19.46 -19.26 -12.92
N ASN A 265 18.18 -18.97 -13.14
CA ASN A 265 17.15 -19.93 -13.52
C ASN A 265 16.92 -19.93 -15.05
N GLY A 266 17.67 -19.14 -15.82
CA GLY A 266 17.53 -19.03 -17.27
C GLY A 266 16.38 -18.14 -17.73
N ILE A 267 15.81 -17.31 -16.85
CA ILE A 267 14.73 -16.38 -17.21
C ILE A 267 15.33 -15.12 -17.82
N VAL A 268 14.83 -14.74 -18.99
CA VAL A 268 15.24 -13.51 -19.69
C VAL A 268 14.74 -12.28 -18.95
N TYR A 269 15.62 -11.30 -18.79
CA TYR A 269 15.28 -9.98 -18.27
C TYR A 269 16.06 -8.87 -18.96
N CYS A 270 15.55 -7.66 -18.84
CA CYS A 270 16.08 -6.47 -19.47
C CYS A 270 16.89 -5.70 -18.43
N SER A 271 18.11 -5.32 -18.80
CA SER A 271 18.95 -4.45 -18.00
C SER A 271 19.27 -3.20 -18.78
N ASP A 272 19.13 -2.04 -18.15
CA ASP A 272 19.66 -0.81 -18.71
C ASP A 272 21.19 -0.87 -18.73
N PRO A 273 21.83 -0.43 -19.81
CA PRO A 273 23.29 -0.43 -19.91
C PRO A 273 23.87 0.56 -18.89
N VAL A 274 24.90 0.11 -18.16
CA VAL A 274 25.63 0.96 -17.22
C VAL A 274 26.84 1.56 -17.94
N CYS A 275 26.91 2.87 -18.04
CA CYS A 275 28.05 3.58 -18.63
C CYS A 275 29.06 4.01 -17.58
N ARG A 276 30.27 4.38 -18.01
CA ARG A 276 31.30 4.97 -17.15
C ARG A 276 30.80 6.26 -16.50
N GLU A 277 31.34 6.58 -15.32
CA GLU A 277 30.96 7.77 -14.54
C GLU A 277 31.15 9.10 -15.28
N ASN A 278 32.02 9.14 -16.28
CA ASN A 278 32.26 10.34 -17.09
C ASN A 278 31.21 10.56 -18.19
N CYS A 279 30.27 9.64 -18.40
CA CYS A 279 29.19 9.80 -19.36
C CYS A 279 28.08 10.71 -18.77
N PRO A 280 27.76 11.86 -19.38
CA PRO A 280 26.86 12.86 -18.81
C PRO A 280 25.38 12.51 -19.04
N ILE A 281 24.90 11.46 -18.37
CA ILE A 281 23.51 10.98 -18.44
C ILE A 281 22.72 11.51 -17.23
N PRO A 282 21.47 11.99 -17.43
CA PRO A 282 20.72 12.06 -18.69
C PRO A 282 20.86 13.41 -19.44
N GLU A 283 21.71 14.33 -18.97
CA GLU A 283 21.68 15.73 -19.43
C GLU A 283 22.20 15.93 -20.87
N ALA A 284 23.22 15.19 -21.29
CA ALA A 284 23.91 15.38 -22.57
C ALA A 284 24.18 14.09 -23.35
N ALA A 285 23.97 12.92 -22.74
CA ALA A 285 24.19 11.63 -23.37
C ALA A 285 23.14 10.59 -22.97
N ILE A 286 23.08 9.51 -23.74
CA ILE A 286 22.39 8.26 -23.41
C ILE A 286 23.41 7.12 -23.34
N CYS A 287 23.18 6.15 -22.43
CA CYS A 287 23.95 4.91 -22.45
C CYS A 287 23.30 3.92 -23.41
N VAL A 288 24.09 3.35 -24.30
CA VAL A 288 23.65 2.32 -25.24
C VAL A 288 24.49 1.07 -25.02
N ALA A 289 23.85 -0.09 -25.13
CA ALA A 289 24.54 -1.37 -25.04
C ALA A 289 25.60 -1.51 -26.14
N GLY A 290 26.84 -1.87 -25.77
CA GLY A 290 27.90 -2.15 -26.75
C GLY A 290 27.76 -3.53 -27.41
N HIS A 291 27.06 -4.45 -26.74
CA HIS A 291 26.75 -5.80 -27.21
C HIS A 291 25.27 -6.10 -27.00
N SER A 292 24.69 -6.95 -27.84
CA SER A 292 23.24 -7.20 -27.83
C SER A 292 22.77 -8.12 -26.70
N GLU A 293 23.63 -8.97 -26.12
CA GLU A 293 23.19 -10.02 -25.17
C GLU A 293 24.23 -10.34 -24.08
N ASN A 294 23.73 -10.72 -22.89
CA ASN A 294 24.41 -11.44 -21.79
C ASN A 294 25.54 -10.74 -21.04
N ILE A 295 25.94 -9.53 -21.44
CA ILE A 295 27.04 -8.81 -20.81
C ILE A 295 26.67 -7.33 -20.68
N ASN A 296 26.37 -6.89 -19.46
CA ASN A 296 26.28 -5.47 -19.11
C ASN A 296 27.61 -5.01 -18.50
N ASN A 297 28.59 -4.72 -19.34
CA ASN A 297 29.92 -4.30 -18.91
C ASN A 297 30.12 -2.81 -19.20
N ILE A 298 30.47 -2.07 -18.13
CA ILE A 298 30.75 -0.63 -18.13
C ILE A 298 31.77 -0.23 -19.20
N GLU A 299 32.75 -1.09 -19.45
CA GLU A 299 33.83 -0.83 -20.41
C GLU A 299 33.42 -1.05 -21.87
N SER A 300 32.38 -1.83 -22.12
CA SER A 300 31.87 -2.10 -23.47
C SER A 300 30.68 -1.22 -23.84
N ASN A 301 29.92 -0.72 -22.87
CA ASN A 301 28.77 0.12 -23.14
C ASN A 301 29.18 1.48 -23.70
N ILE A 302 28.36 2.00 -24.61
CA ILE A 302 28.68 3.16 -25.44
C ILE A 302 27.93 4.38 -24.93
N CYS A 303 28.68 5.42 -24.55
CA CYS A 303 28.12 6.74 -24.28
C CYS A 303 27.82 7.44 -25.61
N THR A 304 26.55 7.66 -25.92
CA THR A 304 26.12 8.30 -27.16
C THR A 304 25.57 9.69 -26.87
N CYS A 305 26.14 10.72 -27.48
CA CYS A 305 25.71 12.10 -27.26
C CYS A 305 24.30 12.35 -27.82
N LEU A 306 23.54 13.21 -27.13
CA LEU A 306 22.26 13.69 -27.62
C LEU A 306 22.43 14.49 -28.93
N PRO A 307 21.41 14.52 -29.81
CA PRO A 307 21.49 15.26 -31.07
C PRO A 307 21.92 16.72 -30.89
N GLY A 308 22.94 17.13 -31.65
CA GLY A 308 23.53 18.47 -31.56
C GLY A 308 24.74 18.57 -30.63
N LEU A 309 25.17 17.48 -30.00
CA LEU A 309 26.37 17.38 -29.17
C LEU A 309 27.35 16.33 -29.72
N GLU A 310 28.64 16.56 -29.53
CA GLU A 310 29.74 15.65 -29.89
C GLU A 310 30.90 15.72 -28.88
N GLY A 311 31.88 14.81 -29.02
CA GLY A 311 33.02 14.68 -28.12
C GLY A 311 32.86 13.54 -27.10
N GLU A 312 33.96 13.16 -26.44
CA GLU A 312 33.99 12.03 -25.48
C GLU A 312 33.09 12.26 -24.26
N LEU A 313 32.86 13.53 -23.91
CA LEU A 313 32.00 13.97 -22.81
C LEU A 313 30.76 14.72 -23.29
N CYS A 314 30.44 14.65 -24.58
CA CYS A 314 29.26 15.31 -25.17
C CYS A 314 29.15 16.82 -24.87
N ASP A 315 30.29 17.50 -24.77
CA ASP A 315 30.43 18.89 -24.37
C ASP A 315 30.52 19.86 -25.55
N ASN A 316 30.80 19.35 -26.75
CA ASN A 316 30.95 20.17 -27.95
C ASN A 316 29.63 20.25 -28.71
N LYS A 317 29.18 21.48 -29.01
CA LYS A 317 27.99 21.66 -29.84
C LYS A 317 28.33 21.45 -31.32
N ILE A 318 27.53 20.64 -32.01
CA ILE A 318 27.63 20.48 -33.45
C ILE A 318 27.04 21.73 -34.11
N PHE A 319 27.89 22.50 -34.80
CA PHE A 319 27.46 23.65 -35.59
C PHE A 319 27.23 23.24 -37.05
N ILE A 320 26.02 23.47 -37.57
CA ILE A 320 25.70 23.24 -38.97
C ILE A 320 26.30 24.38 -39.81
N ASP A 321 27.23 24.07 -40.72
CA ASP A 321 27.74 25.05 -41.69
C ASP A 321 26.73 25.24 -42.83
N PHE A 322 25.86 26.25 -42.66
CA PHE A 322 24.85 26.62 -43.65
C PHE A 322 25.42 27.07 -45.01
N ARG A 323 26.73 27.30 -45.15
CA ARG A 323 27.36 27.62 -46.44
C ARG A 323 27.47 26.42 -47.37
N LYS A 324 27.42 25.19 -46.83
CA LYS A 324 27.46 23.94 -47.61
C LYS A 324 26.08 23.39 -47.96
N LEU A 325 25.02 23.91 -47.35
CA LEU A 325 23.65 23.70 -47.81
C LEU A 325 23.45 24.53 -49.08
N VAL A 326 23.88 23.95 -50.21
CA VAL A 326 23.43 24.43 -51.52
C VAL A 326 21.92 24.27 -51.52
N PHE A 327 21.21 25.38 -51.39
CA PHE A 327 19.78 25.44 -51.68
C PHE A 327 19.61 24.87 -53.09
N LEU A 328 19.09 23.64 -53.21
CA LEU A 328 18.51 23.19 -54.47
C LEU A 328 17.44 24.23 -54.79
N ASN A 329 17.72 24.98 -55.86
CA ASN A 329 17.00 26.15 -56.31
C ASN A 329 15.51 26.11 -55.96
N ALA A 330 15.08 27.17 -55.27
CA ALA A 330 13.72 27.68 -55.32
C ALA A 330 13.36 27.99 -56.78
N ASN A 331 12.94 26.98 -57.52
CA ASN A 331 12.28 27.08 -58.83
C ASN A 331 11.45 25.81 -59.14
N SER A 332 10.83 25.20 -58.13
CA SER A 332 9.60 24.44 -58.35
C SER A 332 8.48 25.21 -57.67
N LYS A 333 7.56 25.72 -58.50
CA LYS A 333 6.25 26.25 -58.13
C LYS A 333 5.71 25.53 -56.89
N LEU A 334 5.35 26.34 -55.91
CA LEU A 334 4.37 25.99 -54.89
C LEU A 334 3.07 25.64 -55.63
N HIS A 335 2.88 24.37 -55.98
CA HIS A 335 1.56 23.84 -56.24
C HIS A 335 1.05 23.30 -54.93
N LEU A 336 0.30 24.16 -54.23
CA LEU A 336 -0.80 23.70 -53.41
C LEU A 336 -1.68 22.79 -54.28
N LEU A 337 -1.75 21.51 -53.94
CA LEU A 337 -2.86 20.65 -54.32
C LEU A 337 -3.35 19.96 -53.05
N ASN A 338 -4.58 20.35 -52.73
CA ASN A 338 -5.51 19.75 -51.80
C ASN A 338 -5.72 18.25 -52.06
N ASP A 339 -6.10 17.58 -50.98
CA ASP A 339 -7.04 16.45 -50.87
C ASP A 339 -6.79 15.18 -51.69
N ASN A 340 -6.41 14.10 -50.98
CA ASN A 340 -7.35 13.04 -50.57
C ASN A 340 -6.82 12.28 -49.36
#